data_AF-A0A225UFM0-F1
#
_entry.id   AF-A0A225UFM0-F1
#
_cell.length_a   1.000
_cell.length_b   1.000
_cell.length_c   1.000
_cell.angle_alpha   90.00
_cell.angle_beta   90.00
_cell.angle_gamma   90.00
#
_symmetry.space_group_name_H-M   'P 1'
#
loop_
_entity.id
_entity.type
_entity.pdbx_description
1 polymer ?
#
loop_
_entity_poly.entity_id
_entity_poly.type
_entity_poly.pdbx_seq_one_letter_code
_entity_poly.pdbx_strand_id
1 'polypeptide(L)'
;AAVDKKVEAAMDKIKVGGELKPLNDANPNWKLAVSNFKGSEKFKNVNEKEVAKFTEGVAKVVAKNPSKWSTMKKILVATYGVALTALIATALVTMAG
;
A
#
# COMPACT_ATOMS: atom_id res chain seq x y z
N ALA A 1 -8.65 -1.67 -10.38
CA ALA A 1 -9.39 -2.90 -10.73
C ALA A 1 -8.61 -4.16 -10.39
N ALA A 2 -7.47 -4.46 -11.05
CA ALA A 2 -6.71 -5.68 -10.75
C ALA A 2 -6.00 -5.66 -9.39
N VAL A 3 -5.38 -4.52 -9.03
CA VAL A 3 -4.72 -4.35 -7.73
C VAL A 3 -5.73 -4.34 -6.58
N ASP A 4 -6.94 -3.81 -6.80
CA ASP A 4 -8.01 -3.80 -5.80
C ASP A 4 -8.41 -5.21 -5.37
N LYS A 5 -8.70 -6.08 -6.34
CA LYS A 5 -8.99 -7.50 -6.06
C LYS A 5 -7.83 -8.19 -5.34
N LYS A 6 -6.59 -7.86 -5.67
CA LYS A 6 -5.42 -8.42 -4.98
C LYS A 6 -5.32 -7.92 -3.54
N VAL A 7 -5.62 -6.65 -3.28
CA VAL A 7 -5.66 -6.12 -1.90
C VAL A 7 -6.82 -6.75 -1.13
N GLU A 8 -8.01 -6.89 -1.72
CA GLU A 8 -9.14 -7.58 -1.08
C GLU A 8 -8.77 -9.03 -0.73
N ALA A 9 -8.19 -9.78 -1.66
CA ALA A 9 -7.72 -11.14 -1.38
C ALA A 9 -6.63 -11.20 -0.31
N ALA A 10 -5.70 -10.24 -0.31
CA ALA A 10 -4.70 -10.07 0.75
C ALA A 10 -5.34 -9.79 2.11
N MET A 11 -6.38 -8.96 2.13
CA MET A 11 -7.12 -8.59 3.32
C MET A 11 -7.98 -9.74 3.86
N ASP A 12 -8.60 -10.54 3.00
CA ASP A 12 -9.30 -11.77 3.39
C ASP A 12 -8.33 -12.78 4.03
N LYS A 13 -7.12 -12.93 3.49
CA LYS A 13 -6.06 -13.76 4.10
C LYS A 13 -5.69 -13.30 5.51
N ILE A 14 -5.60 -11.99 5.73
CA ILE A 14 -5.32 -11.43 7.06
C ILE A 14 -6.50 -11.66 8.01
N LYS A 15 -7.73 -11.50 7.51
CA LYS A 15 -8.96 -11.70 8.29
C LYS A 15 -9.12 -13.13 8.81
N VAL A 16 -8.66 -14.13 8.06
CA VAL A 16 -8.71 -15.55 8.47
C VAL A 16 -7.54 -15.98 9.36
N GLY A 17 -6.78 -15.03 9.92
CA GLY A 17 -5.68 -15.30 10.86
C GLY A 17 -4.27 -15.11 10.28
N GLY A 18 -4.15 -14.62 9.04
CA GLY A 18 -2.86 -14.20 8.49
C GLY A 18 -2.36 -12.90 9.13
N GLU A 19 -1.06 -12.78 9.33
CA GLU A 19 -0.43 -11.52 9.73
C GLU A 19 0.13 -10.79 8.51
N LEU A 20 0.08 -9.45 8.56
CA LEU A 20 0.87 -8.64 7.63
C LEU A 20 2.34 -8.79 7.98
N LYS A 21 3.14 -9.22 7.01
CA LYS A 21 4.58 -9.12 7.12
C LYS A 21 4.99 -7.64 7.10
N PRO A 22 6.09 -7.27 7.78
CA PRO A 22 6.66 -5.94 7.61
C PRO A 22 6.95 -5.68 6.14
N LEU A 23 6.80 -4.43 5.74
CA LEU A 23 7.14 -4.01 4.39
C LEU A 23 8.62 -4.30 4.15
N ASN A 24 8.94 -5.17 3.19
CA ASN A 24 10.32 -5.36 2.78
C ASN A 24 10.72 -4.24 1.81
N ASP A 25 11.27 -3.16 2.32
CA ASP A 25 11.75 -2.04 1.51
C ASP A 25 12.95 -2.38 0.61
N ALA A 26 13.60 -3.53 0.81
CA ALA A 26 14.58 -4.08 -0.12
C ALA A 26 13.95 -4.86 -1.30
N ASN A 27 12.61 -5.05 -1.31
CA ASN A 27 11.93 -5.76 -2.37
C ASN A 27 12.05 -5.00 -3.71
N PRO A 28 12.49 -5.64 -4.81
CA PRO A 28 12.62 -5.00 -6.11
C PRO A 28 11.27 -4.44 -6.64
N ASN A 29 10.15 -5.09 -6.34
CA ASN A 29 8.83 -4.58 -6.70
C ASN A 29 8.47 -3.31 -5.93
N TRP A 30 8.84 -3.23 -4.64
CA TRP A 30 8.65 -2.03 -3.84
C TRP A 30 9.52 -0.89 -4.37
N LYS A 31 10.83 -1.14 -4.55
CA LYS A 31 11.76 -0.17 -5.14
C LYS A 31 11.29 0.35 -6.50
N LEU A 32 10.81 -0.53 -7.37
CA LEU A 32 10.30 -0.16 -8.68
C LEU A 32 9.02 0.68 -8.57
N ALA A 33 8.12 0.33 -7.65
CA ALA A 33 6.90 1.10 -7.42
C ALA A 33 7.20 2.49 -6.82
N VAL A 34 8.12 2.59 -5.86
CA VAL A 34 8.53 3.89 -5.30
C VAL A 34 9.34 4.70 -6.31
N SER A 35 10.18 4.07 -7.14
CA SER A 35 10.92 4.74 -8.21
C SER A 35 9.96 5.36 -9.24
N ASN A 36 8.94 4.61 -9.67
CA ASN A 36 7.87 5.15 -10.53
C ASN A 36 7.10 6.29 -9.84
N PHE A 37 6.85 6.15 -8.53
CA PHE A 37 6.19 7.19 -7.74
C PHE A 37 7.04 8.49 -7.67
N LYS A 38 8.33 8.37 -7.39
CA LYS A 38 9.32 9.48 -7.39
C LYS A 38 9.55 10.09 -8.77
N GLY A 39 9.36 9.30 -9.83
CA GLY A 39 9.43 9.77 -11.22
C GLY A 39 8.36 10.80 -11.58
N SER A 40 7.28 10.88 -10.79
CA SER A 40 6.26 11.93 -10.93
C SER A 40 6.79 13.26 -10.37
N GLU A 41 6.71 14.36 -11.11
CA GLU A 41 7.19 15.69 -10.68
C GLU A 41 6.68 16.11 -9.30
N LYS A 42 5.44 15.70 -8.96
CA LYS A 42 4.78 15.96 -7.68
C LYS A 42 5.46 15.29 -6.47
N PHE A 43 6.21 14.22 -6.67
CA PHE A 43 6.74 13.36 -5.59
C PHE A 43 8.26 13.14 -5.68
N LYS A 44 8.98 13.93 -6.49
CA LYS A 44 10.45 13.86 -6.65
C LYS A 44 11.22 13.94 -5.33
N ASN A 45 10.68 14.65 -4.33
CA ASN A 45 11.34 14.89 -3.05
C ASN A 45 10.86 13.97 -1.91
N VAL A 46 10.02 12.98 -2.22
CA VAL A 46 9.46 12.10 -1.19
C VAL A 46 10.50 11.08 -0.73
N ASN A 47 10.69 10.98 0.58
CA ASN A 47 11.62 10.03 1.19
C ASN A 47 11.04 8.60 1.19
N GLU A 48 11.80 7.62 0.69
CA GLU A 48 11.38 6.21 0.62
C GLU A 48 11.01 5.65 1.99
N LYS A 49 11.75 6.05 3.03
CA LYS A 49 11.50 5.62 4.41
C LYS A 49 10.20 6.18 4.98
N GLU A 50 9.83 7.41 4.62
CA GLU A 50 8.55 7.99 5.05
C GLU A 50 7.38 7.30 4.35
N VAL A 51 7.53 7.01 3.07
CA VAL A 51 6.51 6.28 2.31
C VAL A 51 6.36 4.86 2.83
N ALA A 52 7.46 4.19 3.17
CA ALA A 52 7.44 2.87 3.78
C ALA A 52 6.69 2.89 5.13
N LYS A 53 7.05 3.80 6.04
CA LYS A 53 6.38 3.96 7.34
C LYS A 53 4.89 4.31 7.19
N PHE A 54 4.56 5.20 6.26
CA PHE A 54 3.18 5.55 5.97
C PHE A 54 2.41 4.34 5.47
N THR A 55 3.00 3.57 4.55
CA THR A 55 2.42 2.36 3.99
C THR A 55 2.21 1.29 5.05
N GLU A 56 3.17 1.07 5.95
CA GLU A 56 3.01 0.18 7.12
C GLU A 56 1.91 0.65 8.07
N GLY A 57 1.80 1.97 8.30
CA GLY A 57 0.75 2.55 9.12
C GLY A 57 -0.64 2.29 8.53
N VAL A 58 -0.80 2.54 7.23
CA VAL A 58 -2.01 2.18 6.49
C VAL A 58 -2.28 0.69 6.57
N ALA A 59 -1.25 -0.14 6.38
CA ALA A 59 -1.39 -1.59 6.45
C ALA A 59 -1.89 -2.08 7.81
N LYS A 60 -1.36 -1.57 8.91
CA LYS A 60 -1.87 -1.89 10.25
C LYS A 60 -3.34 -1.50 10.44
N VAL A 61 -3.76 -0.33 9.92
CA VAL A 61 -5.15 0.12 10.00
C VAL A 61 -6.06 -0.80 9.18
N VAL A 62 -5.64 -1.14 7.97
CA VAL A 62 -6.42 -1.97 7.05
C VAL A 62 -6.44 -3.43 7.52
N ALA A 63 -5.35 -3.98 8.08
CA ALA A 63 -5.36 -5.31 8.68
C ALA A 63 -6.30 -5.43 9.87
N LYS A 64 -6.42 -4.37 10.69
CA LYS A 64 -7.40 -4.33 11.78
C LYS A 64 -8.84 -4.25 11.28
N ASN A 65 -9.06 -3.63 10.12
CA ASN A 65 -10.39 -3.43 9.55
C ASN A 65 -10.35 -3.58 8.01
N PRO A 66 -10.23 -4.82 7.51
CA PRO A 66 -10.04 -5.08 6.08
C PRO A 66 -11.22 -4.57 5.23
N SER A 67 -12.43 -4.64 5.77
CA SER A 67 -13.65 -4.14 5.14
C SER A 67 -13.65 -2.63 4.87
N LYS A 68 -12.75 -1.86 5.51
CA LYS A 68 -12.64 -0.40 5.32
C LYS A 68 -11.66 0.00 4.21
N TRP A 69 -10.95 -0.95 3.58
CA TRP A 69 -9.98 -0.65 2.52
C TRP A 69 -10.59 0.22 1.41
N SER A 70 -11.81 -0.10 0.95
CA SER A 70 -12.46 0.64 -0.14
C SER A 70 -12.71 2.12 0.21
N THR A 71 -13.13 2.40 1.45
CA THR A 71 -13.31 3.77 1.96
C THR A 71 -11.96 4.48 2.14
N MET A 72 -10.98 3.78 2.72
CA MET A 72 -9.64 4.32 2.94
C MET A 72 -8.97 4.66 1.61
N LYS A 73 -9.11 3.79 0.60
CA LYS A 73 -8.65 4.03 -0.76
C LYS A 73 -9.25 5.31 -1.34
N LYS A 74 -10.57 5.53 -1.20
CA LYS A 74 -11.21 6.78 -1.67
C LYS A 74 -10.61 8.01 -1.00
N ILE A 75 -10.38 7.95 0.32
CA ILE A 75 -9.74 9.03 1.07
C ILE A 75 -8.33 9.28 0.55
N LEU A 76 -7.51 8.23 0.42
CA LEU A 76 -6.13 8.34 -0.09
C LEU A 76 -6.07 8.89 -1.52
N VAL A 77 -6.99 8.49 -2.39
CA VAL A 77 -7.08 9.03 -3.75
C VAL A 77 -7.43 10.52 -3.71
N ALA A 78 -8.35 10.93 -2.83
CA ALA A 78 -8.74 12.32 -2.71
C ALA A 78 -7.64 13.20 -2.10
N THR A 79 -6.94 12.73 -1.06
CA THR A 79 -5.93 13.52 -0.34
C THR A 79 -4.55 13.48 -1.00
N TYR A 80 -4.09 12.30 -1.42
CA TYR A 80 -2.73 12.07 -1.93
C TYR A 80 -2.68 11.74 -3.42
N GLY A 81 -3.82 11.40 -4.03
CA GLY A 81 -3.91 11.04 -5.43
C GLY A 81 -3.81 9.54 -5.71
N VAL A 82 -4.07 9.19 -6.97
CA VAL A 82 -4.11 7.80 -7.45
C VAL A 82 -2.73 7.13 -7.38
N ALA A 83 -1.65 7.90 -7.57
CA ALA A 83 -0.28 7.38 -7.56
C ALA A 83 0.13 6.80 -6.19
N LEU A 84 -0.03 7.57 -5.10
CA LEU A 84 0.33 7.09 -3.76
C LEU A 84 -0.58 5.93 -3.34
N THR A 85 -1.86 6.02 -3.70
CA THR A 85 -2.82 4.95 -3.40
C THR A 85 -2.43 3.64 -4.09
N ALA A 86 -2.03 3.69 -5.37
CA ALA A 86 -1.60 2.52 -6.11
C ALA A 86 -0.32 1.90 -5.53
N LEU A 87 0.61 2.74 -5.07
CA LEU A 87 1.83 2.30 -4.38
C LEU A 87 1.51 1.52 -3.10
N ILE A 88 0.65 2.09 -2.25
CA ILE A 88 0.24 1.46 -0.98
C ILE A 88 -0.52 0.17 -1.23
N ALA A 89 -1.41 0.16 -2.22
CA ALA A 89 -2.14 -1.04 -2.62
C ALA A 89 -1.19 -2.16 -3.06
N THR A 90 -0.17 -1.83 -3.85
CA THR A 90 0.84 -2.81 -4.31
C THR A 90 1.68 -3.34 -3.15
N ALA A 91 2.04 -2.47 -2.20
CA ALA A 91 2.72 -2.88 -0.98
C ALA A 91 1.87 -3.79 -0.10
N LEU A 92 0.59 -3.49 0.08
CA LEU A 92 -0.33 -4.33 0.85
C LEU A 92 -0.39 -5.75 0.29
N VAL A 93 -0.47 -5.88 -1.03
CA VAL A 93 -0.43 -7.18 -1.71
C VAL A 93 0.90 -7.90 -1.45
N THR A 94 2.01 -7.15 -1.40
CA THR A 94 3.35 -7.70 -1.14
C THR A 94 3.51 -8.14 0.32
N MET A 95 2.93 -7.41 1.27
CA MET A 95 3.00 -7.70 2.71
C MET A 95 2.09 -8.85 3.15
N ALA A 96 0.99 -9.08 2.42
CA ALA A 96 0.07 -10.20 2.67
C ALA A 96 0.41 -11.47 1.86
N GLY A 97 1.48 -11.41 1.07
CA GLY A 97 2.00 -12.50 0.25
C GLY A 97 2.77 -13.55 1.03
#